data_AF-A0A923XDV8-F1
#
_entry.id   AF-A0A923XDV8-F1
#
_cell.length_a   1.000
_cell.length_b   1.000
_cell.length_c   1.000
_cell.angle_alpha   90.00
_cell.angle_beta   90.00
_cell.angle_gamma   90.00
#
_symmetry.space_group_name_H-M   'P 1'
#
loop_
_entity.id
_entity.type
_entity.pdbx_description
1 polymer ?
#
loop_
_entity_poly.entity_id
_entity_poly.type
_entity_poly.pdbx_seq_one_letter_code
_entity_poly.pdbx_strand_id
1 'polypeptide(L)'
;MKSLIAAFVVIISGSAFACDQQEMQFIGKAVRITRHSFNQNIKQVCSYEIALTMANSSITCPLVEGEVAGIRFVDANCNLSEGTQISGVIVRHHNTFWVE
;
A
#
# COMPACT_ATOMS: atom_id res chain seq x y z
N MET A 1 15.70 21.85 -53.21
CA MET A 1 14.49 21.93 -52.36
C MET A 1 13.59 20.75 -52.71
N LYS A 2 13.08 19.88 -51.85
CA LYS A 2 13.05 19.71 -50.39
C LYS A 2 12.84 18.20 -50.18
N SER A 3 13.59 17.63 -49.24
CA SER A 3 13.36 16.29 -48.70
C SER A 3 11.97 16.21 -48.06
N LEU A 4 11.26 15.10 -48.26
CA LEU A 4 10.05 14.79 -47.51
C LEU A 4 9.97 13.28 -47.28
N ILE A 5 10.87 12.80 -46.43
CA ILE A 5 10.72 11.54 -45.72
C ILE A 5 9.82 11.86 -44.52
N ALA A 6 8.53 11.62 -44.64
CA ALA A 6 7.62 11.62 -43.49
C ALA A 6 7.56 10.19 -42.95
N ALA A 7 8.47 9.89 -42.02
CA ALA A 7 8.39 8.69 -41.20
C ALA A 7 7.13 8.79 -40.33
N PHE A 8 6.14 7.94 -40.62
CA PHE A 8 5.05 7.68 -39.68
C PHE A 8 5.62 6.84 -38.55
N VAL A 9 6.19 7.51 -37.55
CA VAL A 9 6.40 6.91 -36.23
C VAL A 9 5.01 6.74 -35.65
N VAL A 10 4.51 5.50 -35.72
CA VAL A 10 3.36 5.06 -34.93
C VAL A 10 3.75 5.28 -33.48
N ILE A 11 3.25 6.38 -32.90
CA ILE A 11 3.29 6.60 -31.47
C ILE A 11 2.46 5.47 -30.90
N ILE A 12 3.14 4.48 -30.33
CA ILE A 12 2.53 3.47 -29.48
C ILE A 12 1.93 4.27 -28.34
N SER A 13 0.64 4.59 -28.44
CA SER A 13 -0.18 5.04 -27.33
C SER A 13 -0.22 3.87 -26.36
N GLY A 14 0.83 3.78 -25.54
CA GLY A 14 0.84 2.97 -24.34
C GLY A 14 -0.37 3.41 -23.55
N SER A 15 -1.40 2.58 -23.53
CA SER A 15 -2.46 2.66 -22.56
C SER A 15 -1.79 2.54 -21.21
N ALA A 16 -1.49 3.68 -20.60
CA ALA A 16 -1.25 3.76 -19.18
C ALA A 16 -2.55 3.24 -18.55
N PHE A 17 -2.56 1.97 -18.18
CA PHE A 17 -3.53 1.46 -17.24
C PHE A 17 -3.33 2.32 -15.99
N ALA A 18 -4.16 3.35 -15.83
CA ALA A 18 -4.19 4.11 -14.60
C ALA A 18 -4.64 3.13 -13.53
N CYS A 19 -3.68 2.65 -12.73
CA CYS A 19 -3.91 1.70 -11.68
C CYS A 19 -4.89 2.31 -10.66
N ASP A 20 -6.09 1.76 -10.59
CA ASP A 20 -7.10 2.17 -9.61
C ASP A 20 -6.71 1.66 -8.20
N GLN A 21 -6.09 0.49 -8.16
CA GLN A 21 -5.66 -0.20 -6.95
C GLN A 21 -4.20 -0.67 -7.10
N GLN A 22 -3.41 -0.48 -6.04
CA GLN A 22 -2.04 -0.97 -5.94
C GLN A 22 -1.91 -1.92 -4.76
N GLU A 23 -1.08 -2.94 -4.87
CA GLU A 23 -0.98 -4.01 -3.87
C GLU A 23 0.46 -4.46 -3.66
N MET A 24 0.73 -4.92 -2.44
CA MET A 24 1.99 -5.56 -2.08
C MET A 24 1.76 -6.60 -0.98
N GLN A 25 2.27 -7.81 -1.19
CA GLN A 25 2.34 -8.80 -0.14
C GLN A 25 3.50 -8.45 0.80
N PHE A 26 3.29 -8.57 2.10
CA PHE A 26 4.34 -8.26 3.06
C PHE A 26 4.43 -9.28 4.19
N ILE A 27 5.63 -9.32 4.78
CA ILE A 27 5.90 -9.88 6.10
C ILE A 27 6.62 -8.78 6.88
N GLY A 28 6.13 -8.45 8.06
CA GLY A 28 6.69 -7.40 8.90
C GLY A 28 6.43 -7.62 10.38
N LYS A 29 6.75 -6.61 11.17
CA LYS A 29 6.49 -6.58 12.62
C LYS A 29 5.80 -5.29 13.00
N ALA A 30 4.81 -5.36 13.90
CA ALA A 30 4.27 -4.17 14.53
C ALA A 30 5.35 -3.50 15.39
N VAL A 31 5.73 -2.27 15.05
CA VAL A 31 6.76 -1.50 15.79
C VAL A 31 6.18 -0.38 16.62
N ARG A 32 4.92 0.01 16.36
CA ARG A 32 4.24 1.02 17.16
C ARG A 32 2.75 0.79 17.17
N ILE A 33 2.13 0.92 18.34
CA ILE A 33 0.68 0.78 18.51
C ILE A 33 0.12 2.06 19.11
N THR A 34 -0.77 2.72 18.39
CA THR A 34 -1.48 3.91 18.87
C THR A 34 -2.93 3.54 19.14
N ARG A 35 -3.36 3.64 20.41
CA ARG A 35 -4.75 3.37 20.80
C ARG A 35 -5.55 4.68 20.75
N HIS A 36 -6.60 4.69 19.94
CA HIS A 36 -7.54 5.79 19.85
C HIS A 36 -8.83 5.39 20.58
N SER A 37 -9.20 6.17 21.59
CA SER A 37 -10.49 6.05 22.27
C SER A 37 -11.42 7.13 21.72
N PHE A 38 -12.49 6.69 21.05
CA PHE A 38 -13.54 7.58 20.56
C PHE A 38 -14.72 7.49 21.53
N ASN A 39 -14.76 8.36 22.54
CA ASN A 39 -15.82 8.45 23.55
C ASN A 39 -16.03 7.22 24.47
N GLN A 40 -16.74 7.46 25.58
CA GLN A 40 -16.99 6.50 26.66
C GLN A 40 -17.82 5.26 26.28
N ASN A 41 -18.31 5.17 25.03
CA ASN A 41 -19.25 4.14 24.57
C ASN A 41 -18.84 3.42 23.27
N ILE A 42 -17.65 3.67 22.68
CA ILE A 42 -17.26 3.03 21.41
C ILE A 42 -15.92 2.29 21.53
N LYS A 43 -15.90 1.12 20.86
CA LYS A 43 -14.82 0.17 20.65
C LYS A 43 -13.46 0.87 20.46
N GLN A 44 -12.45 0.40 21.17
CA GLN A 44 -11.07 0.88 21.00
C GLN A 44 -10.63 0.67 19.55
N VAL A 45 -9.98 1.68 18.98
CA VAL A 45 -9.46 1.62 17.62
C VAL A 45 -7.95 1.70 17.70
N CYS A 46 -7.25 0.67 17.24
CA CYS A 46 -5.79 0.63 17.26
C CYS A 46 -5.23 0.95 15.88
N SER A 47 -4.28 1.87 15.83
CA SER A 47 -3.46 2.14 14.66
C SER A 47 -2.10 1.49 14.85
N TYR A 48 -1.66 0.71 13.86
CA TYR A 48 -0.43 -0.06 13.91
C TYR A 48 0.55 0.40 12.84
N GLU A 49 1.78 0.64 13.26
CA GLU A 49 2.90 0.91 12.36
C GLU A 49 3.69 -0.38 12.15
N ILE A 50 3.91 -0.75 10.89
CA ILE A 50 4.62 -1.98 10.52
C ILE A 50 6.01 -1.64 10.01
N ALA A 51 7.02 -2.32 10.54
CA ALA A 51 8.32 -2.42 9.91
C ALA A 51 8.35 -3.64 8.99
N LEU A 52 8.55 -3.40 7.69
CA LEU A 52 8.61 -4.45 6.67
C LEU A 52 9.92 -5.24 6.80
N THR A 53 9.83 -6.56 6.76
CA THR A 53 10.97 -7.48 6.71
C THR A 53 11.13 -8.07 5.31
N MET A 54 10.01 -8.38 4.66
CA MET A 54 9.94 -8.80 3.27
C MET A 54 8.75 -8.13 2.62
N ALA A 55 8.92 -7.72 1.37
CA ALA A 55 7.86 -7.20 0.54
C ALA A 55 7.97 -7.85 -0.84
N ASN A 56 6.83 -8.27 -1.37
CA ASN A 56 6.75 -8.83 -2.72
C ASN A 56 5.60 -8.15 -3.46
N SER A 57 5.96 -7.41 -4.49
CA SER A 57 5.04 -6.71 -5.36
C SER A 57 4.94 -7.49 -6.68
N SER A 58 4.03 -8.47 -6.72
CA SER A 58 3.85 -9.37 -7.88
C SER A 58 2.65 -9.00 -8.77
N ILE A 59 1.97 -7.89 -8.49
CA ILE A 59 0.77 -7.51 -9.23
C ILE A 59 1.09 -6.50 -10.33
N THR A 60 0.18 -6.35 -11.30
CA THR A 60 0.27 -5.41 -12.42
C THR A 60 0.53 -3.96 -11.98
N CYS A 61 0.09 -3.60 -10.76
CA CYS A 61 0.20 -2.27 -10.16
C CYS A 61 0.92 -2.36 -8.80
N PRO A 62 2.24 -2.60 -8.79
CA PRO A 62 2.97 -2.86 -7.56
C PRO A 62 3.01 -1.62 -6.65
N LEU A 63 2.71 -1.80 -5.37
CA LEU A 63 3.14 -0.86 -4.32
C LEU A 63 4.65 -1.04 -4.11
N VAL A 64 5.41 0.06 -4.08
CA VAL A 64 6.85 0.00 -3.79
C VAL A 64 7.11 0.21 -2.31
N GLU A 65 8.09 -0.48 -1.72
CA GLU A 65 8.37 -0.47 -0.27
C GLU A 65 8.43 0.93 0.36
N GLY A 66 8.96 1.93 -0.35
CA GLY A 66 9.03 3.31 0.11
C GLY A 66 7.66 3.99 0.31
N GLU A 67 6.63 3.55 -0.39
CA GLU A 67 5.23 3.99 -0.21
C GLU A 67 4.55 3.28 0.98
N VAL A 68 5.16 2.20 1.46
CA VAL A 68 4.58 1.29 2.46
C VAL A 68 5.27 1.43 3.83
N ALA A 69 6.48 1.97 3.85
CA ALA A 69 7.23 2.22 5.07
C ALA A 69 6.44 3.17 6.00
N GLY A 70 6.03 2.66 7.17
CA GLY A 70 5.28 3.44 8.15
C GLY A 70 3.77 3.53 7.88
N ILE A 71 3.20 2.68 7.03
CA ILE A 71 1.75 2.57 6.90
C ILE A 71 1.12 2.31 8.27
N ARG A 72 0.05 3.07 8.51
CA ARG A 72 -0.82 2.94 9.66
C ARG A 72 -2.12 2.30 9.21
N PHE A 73 -2.35 1.05 9.59
CA PHE A 73 -3.65 0.42 9.42
C PHE A 73 -4.42 0.46 10.73
N VAL A 74 -5.75 0.40 10.62
CA VAL A 74 -6.67 0.54 11.73
C VAL A 74 -7.35 -0.81 11.98
N ASP A 75 -7.24 -1.34 13.19
CA ASP A 75 -8.01 -2.51 13.62
C ASP A 75 -8.75 -2.22 14.93
N ALA A 76 -10.04 -2.54 14.93
CA ALA A 76 -10.97 -2.29 16.02
C ALA A 76 -10.91 -3.36 17.13
N ASN A 77 -10.16 -4.45 16.92
CA ASN A 77 -9.98 -5.51 17.90
C ASN A 77 -8.76 -5.29 18.80
N CYS A 78 -7.80 -4.43 18.40
CA CYS A 78 -6.65 -4.07 19.22
C CYS A 78 -5.79 -5.26 19.69
N ASN A 79 -5.79 -6.37 18.94
CA ASN A 79 -5.25 -7.66 19.39
C ASN A 79 -3.74 -7.83 19.20
N LEU A 80 -3.07 -6.93 18.49
CA LEU A 80 -1.64 -7.07 18.21
C LEU A 80 -0.82 -6.37 19.30
N SER A 81 0.38 -6.90 19.57
CA SER A 81 1.38 -6.30 20.46
C SER A 81 2.63 -5.89 19.67
N GLU A 82 3.41 -4.96 20.20
CA GLU A 82 4.69 -4.58 19.59
C GLU A 82 5.61 -5.80 19.49
N GLY A 83 6.31 -5.92 18.36
CA GLY A 83 7.12 -7.08 18.01
C GLY A 83 6.36 -8.25 17.38
N THR A 84 5.02 -8.24 17.39
CA THR A 84 4.21 -9.27 16.73
C THR A 84 4.50 -9.30 15.24
N GLN A 85 4.80 -10.48 14.72
CA GLN A 85 4.97 -10.69 13.29
C GLN A 85 3.60 -10.71 12.61
N ILE A 86 3.49 -9.98 11.50
CA ILE A 86 2.26 -9.84 10.72
C ILE A 86 2.62 -10.11 9.26
N SER A 87 1.76 -10.82 8.57
CA SER A 87 1.83 -11.03 7.13
C SER A 87 0.46 -10.79 6.53
N GLY A 88 0.42 -10.24 5.32
CA GLY A 88 -0.84 -9.96 4.63
C GLY A 88 -0.62 -9.27 3.30
N VAL A 89 -1.68 -8.70 2.77
CA VAL A 89 -1.65 -7.86 1.56
C VAL A 89 -1.95 -6.43 1.97
N ILE A 90 -1.05 -5.52 1.64
CA ILE A 90 -1.35 -4.08 1.72
C ILE A 90 -1.96 -3.68 0.41
N VAL A 91 -3.15 -3.11 0.49
CA VAL A 91 -3.88 -2.57 -0.64
C VAL A 91 -3.96 -1.06 -0.47
N ARG A 92 -3.59 -0.33 -1.51
CA ARG A 92 -3.81 1.11 -1.63
C ARG A 92 -4.85 1.36 -2.71
N HIS A 93 -5.89 2.07 -2.32
CA HIS A 93 -6.88 2.63 -3.23
C HIS A 93 -6.99 4.12 -2.96
N HIS A 94 -6.67 4.91 -3.98
CA HIS A 94 -6.46 6.36 -3.86
C HIS A 94 -5.43 6.72 -2.76
N ASN A 95 -5.89 7.30 -1.63
CA ASN A 95 -5.06 7.77 -0.52
C ASN A 95 -5.30 6.98 0.78
N THR A 96 -5.96 5.82 0.68
CA THR A 96 -6.29 4.96 1.81
C THR A 96 -5.56 3.64 1.69
N PHE A 97 -5.02 3.15 2.81
CA PHE A 97 -4.36 1.85 2.92
C PHE A 97 -5.17 0.93 3.83
N TRP A 98 -5.29 -0.33 3.44
CA TRP A 98 -5.80 -1.39 4.31
C TRP A 98 -4.93 -2.64 4.19
N VAL A 99 -5.03 -3.49 5.21
CA VAL A 99 -4.35 -4.77 5.29
C VAL A 99 -5.42 -5.86 5.21
N GLU A 100 -5.27 -6.75 4.23
CA GLU A 100 -6.04 -8.00 4.09
C GLU A 100 -5.25 -9.21 4.59
#